data_AF-A0A7V2WHR3-F1
#
_entry.id   AF-A0A7V2WHR3-F1
#
_cell.length_a   1.000
_cell.length_b   1.000
_cell.length_c   1.000
_cell.angle_alpha   90.00
_cell.angle_beta   90.00
_cell.angle_gamma   90.00
#
_symmetry.space_group_name_H-M   'P 1'
#
loop_
_entity.id
_entity.type
_entity.pdbx_description
1 polymer ?
#
loop_
_entity_poly.entity_id
_entity_poly.type
_entity_poly.pdbx_seq_one_letter_code
_entity_poly.pdbx_strand_id
1 'polypeptide(L)'
;MIELANYIDGRLLPPHSGLYLDDINPATADVFAKIPQSDSADLELAITAAEKAQPCWSTIDVAQRAEYLNKISQLILENSDALIAAECEDNGKPLWLAKTVDIPRAAANFKFFAEAITQFPSESYAMSSPAINYTLRKPVGIVGCISPWNLPLYLFTWKIAPALAAGNCVIAKPSEVTPYSSFLLSEICQQAGLPEGVLNLLHGEGNTIGRAIVAHEKIKAISFTGGTVTGQQIASIAAPMFKKLSLELGGKNATIV
;
A
#
# COMPACT_ATOMS: atom_id res chain seq x y z
N MET A 1 6.14 22.42 12.97
CA MET A 1 5.01 21.62 12.46
C MET A 1 5.54 20.80 11.31
N ILE A 2 5.28 19.49 11.30
CA ILE A 2 5.82 18.58 10.30
C ILE A 2 4.96 18.71 9.03
N GLU A 3 5.57 18.76 7.85
CA GLU A 3 4.84 18.69 6.57
C GLU A 3 5.18 17.36 5.90
N LEU A 4 4.17 16.51 5.72
CA LEU A 4 4.31 15.27 4.98
C LEU A 4 4.31 15.55 3.47
N ALA A 5 4.83 14.61 2.70
CA ALA A 5 4.89 14.69 1.25
C ALA A 5 4.31 13.41 0.61
N ASN A 6 3.80 13.53 -0.61
CA ASN A 6 3.47 12.36 -1.43
C ASN A 6 4.77 11.67 -1.85
N TYR A 7 4.75 10.35 -1.98
CA TYR A 7 5.87 9.60 -2.55
C TYR A 7 5.52 9.19 -3.97
N ILE A 8 6.13 9.82 -4.96
CA ILE A 8 5.84 9.62 -6.38
C ILE A 8 7.15 9.48 -7.14
N ASP A 9 7.26 8.46 -7.99
CA ASP A 9 8.44 8.21 -8.83
C ASP A 9 9.76 8.18 -8.01
N GLY A 10 9.71 7.60 -6.81
CA GLY A 10 10.87 7.49 -5.92
C GLY A 10 11.22 8.78 -5.14
N ARG A 11 10.40 9.83 -5.22
CA ARG A 11 10.66 11.15 -4.63
C ARG A 11 9.54 11.59 -3.70
N LEU A 12 9.91 12.35 -2.67
CA LEU A 12 8.98 13.06 -1.80
C LEU A 12 8.61 14.40 -2.44
N LEU A 13 7.33 14.57 -2.77
CA LEU A 13 6.79 15.76 -3.44
C LEU A 13 5.65 16.40 -2.63
N PRO A 14 5.58 17.74 -2.54
CA PRO A 14 4.39 18.41 -2.03
C PRO A 14 3.16 18.12 -2.92
N PRO A 15 1.93 18.30 -2.42
CA PRO A 15 0.73 18.20 -3.24
C PRO A 15 0.78 19.23 -4.38
N HIS A 16 0.37 18.84 -5.57
CA HIS A 16 0.36 19.72 -6.74
C HIS A 16 -0.47 21.00 -6.50
N SER A 17 -1.59 20.88 -5.79
CA SER A 17 -2.45 22.01 -5.43
C SER A 17 -1.84 22.98 -4.41
N GLY A 18 -0.78 22.57 -3.69
CA GLY A 18 -0.24 23.27 -2.54
C GLY A 18 -1.12 23.23 -1.29
N LEU A 19 -2.25 22.49 -1.33
CA LEU A 19 -3.19 22.38 -0.23
C LEU A 19 -2.82 21.23 0.70
N TYR A 20 -2.99 21.45 2.00
CA TYR A 20 -2.72 20.47 3.04
C TYR A 20 -3.92 20.33 3.99
N LEU A 21 -4.09 19.13 4.53
CA LEU A 21 -5.02 18.85 5.64
C LEU A 21 -4.25 18.82 6.96
N ASP A 22 -4.98 18.98 8.06
CA ASP A 22 -4.42 18.95 9.41
C ASP A 22 -4.36 17.51 9.90
N ASP A 23 -3.21 17.13 10.45
CA ASP A 23 -3.01 15.86 11.12
C ASP A 23 -3.02 16.06 12.63
N ILE A 24 -3.93 15.37 13.31
CA ILE A 24 -4.34 15.71 14.68
C ILE A 24 -3.90 14.59 15.60
N ASN A 25 -3.13 14.94 16.63
CA ASN A 25 -2.81 14.00 17.69
C ASN A 25 -4.10 13.72 18.49
N PRO A 26 -4.61 12.48 18.52
CA PRO A 26 -5.89 12.18 19.15
C PRO A 26 -5.86 12.27 20.69
N ALA A 27 -4.68 12.27 21.32
CA ALA A 27 -4.53 12.40 22.77
C ALA A 27 -4.57 13.88 23.23
N THR A 28 -4.08 14.82 22.42
CA THR A 28 -4.02 16.25 22.78
C THR A 28 -5.01 17.12 22.00
N ALA A 29 -5.54 16.62 20.89
CA ALA A 29 -6.31 17.36 19.89
C ALA A 29 -5.53 18.49 19.19
N ASP A 30 -4.21 18.53 19.36
CA ASP A 30 -3.35 19.49 18.68
C ASP A 30 -2.99 19.01 17.27
N VAL A 31 -2.82 19.98 16.36
CA VAL A 31 -2.27 19.72 15.03
C VAL A 31 -0.75 19.58 15.13
N PHE A 32 -0.23 18.38 14.90
CA PHE A 32 1.21 18.11 14.98
C PHE A 32 1.88 18.10 13.60
N ALA A 33 1.11 17.72 12.56
CA ALA A 33 1.58 17.67 11.18
C ALA A 33 0.53 18.18 10.18
N LYS A 34 0.98 18.36 8.94
CA LYS A 34 0.16 18.70 7.77
C LYS A 34 0.35 17.62 6.72
N ILE A 35 -0.74 17.15 6.12
CA ILE A 35 -0.71 16.07 5.12
C ILE A 35 -1.10 16.60 3.74
N PRO A 36 -0.48 16.11 2.66
CA PRO A 36 -0.88 16.52 1.32
C PRO A 36 -2.36 16.26 1.06
N GLN A 37 -3.08 17.26 0.54
CA GLN A 37 -4.41 17.08 -0.03
C GLN A 37 -4.26 16.76 -1.52
N SER A 38 -3.91 15.52 -1.85
CA SER A 38 -3.67 15.14 -3.25
C SER A 38 -4.90 15.32 -4.12
N ASP A 39 -4.66 15.82 -5.33
CA ASP A 39 -5.70 15.99 -6.35
C ASP A 39 -5.49 15.02 -7.54
N SER A 40 -6.24 15.23 -8.62
CA SER A 40 -6.11 14.43 -9.83
C SER A 40 -4.74 14.58 -10.51
N ALA A 41 -4.08 15.73 -10.42
CA ALA A 41 -2.77 15.92 -11.02
C ALA A 41 -1.71 15.09 -10.30
N ASP A 42 -1.76 15.01 -8.96
CA ASP A 42 -0.92 14.10 -8.19
C ASP A 42 -1.15 12.63 -8.59
N LEU A 43 -2.43 12.24 -8.79
CA LEU A 43 -2.78 10.89 -9.24
C LEU A 43 -2.22 10.59 -10.63
N GLU A 44 -2.33 11.50 -11.60
CA GLU A 44 -1.80 11.29 -12.95
C GLU A 44 -0.26 11.16 -12.96
N LEU A 45 0.45 11.91 -12.11
CA LEU A 45 1.89 11.74 -11.92
C LEU A 45 2.23 10.35 -11.39
N ALA A 46 1.50 9.88 -10.37
CA ALA A 46 1.68 8.55 -9.79
C ALA A 46 1.35 7.43 -10.78
N ILE A 47 0.30 7.59 -11.58
CA ILE A 47 -0.07 6.65 -12.65
C ILE A 47 1.01 6.60 -13.72
N THR A 48 1.49 7.75 -14.19
CA THR A 48 2.54 7.83 -15.22
C THR A 48 3.82 7.13 -14.75
N ALA A 49 4.22 7.36 -13.50
CA ALA A 49 5.36 6.69 -12.89
C ALA A 49 5.16 5.16 -12.82
N ALA A 50 3.99 4.71 -12.37
CA ALA A 50 3.66 3.29 -12.32
C ALA A 50 3.61 2.62 -13.70
N GLU A 51 3.05 3.28 -14.72
CA GLU A 51 3.03 2.75 -16.10
C GLU A 51 4.44 2.62 -16.68
N LYS A 52 5.33 3.57 -16.39
CA LYS A 52 6.73 3.53 -16.79
C LYS A 52 7.50 2.40 -16.09
N ALA A 53 7.22 2.15 -14.80
CA ALA A 53 7.90 1.14 -14.00
C ALA A 53 7.41 -0.29 -14.27
N GLN A 54 6.12 -0.47 -14.57
CA GLN A 54 5.46 -1.78 -14.66
C GLN A 54 6.13 -2.79 -15.60
N PRO A 55 6.60 -2.44 -16.82
CA PRO A 55 7.27 -3.41 -17.71
C PRO A 55 8.54 -3.99 -17.11
N CYS A 56 9.34 -3.18 -16.42
CA CYS A 56 10.57 -3.62 -15.76
C CYS A 56 10.25 -4.41 -14.48
N TRP A 57 9.38 -3.88 -13.62
CA TRP A 57 9.03 -4.50 -12.34
C TRP A 57 8.31 -5.86 -12.47
N SER A 58 7.52 -6.04 -13.52
CA SER A 58 6.85 -7.32 -13.79
C SER A 58 7.77 -8.41 -14.33
N THR A 59 8.94 -8.05 -14.87
CA THR A 59 9.85 -8.97 -15.57
C THR A 59 11.16 -9.21 -14.84
N ILE A 60 11.51 -8.38 -13.85
CA ILE A 60 12.61 -8.65 -12.92
C ILE A 60 12.46 -10.04 -12.28
N ASP A 61 13.60 -10.67 -12.02
CA ASP A 61 13.66 -11.99 -11.41
C ASP A 61 12.96 -12.02 -10.03
N VAL A 62 12.32 -13.15 -9.72
CA VAL A 62 11.56 -13.31 -8.48
C VAL A 62 12.48 -13.16 -7.26
N ALA A 63 13.72 -13.67 -7.31
CA ALA A 63 14.66 -13.54 -6.21
C ALA A 63 15.08 -12.08 -6.01
N GLN A 64 15.33 -11.35 -7.10
CA GLN A 64 15.64 -9.92 -7.01
C GLN A 64 14.47 -9.09 -6.45
N ARG A 65 13.21 -9.41 -6.82
CA ARG A 65 12.04 -8.79 -6.16
C ARG A 65 12.00 -9.11 -4.67
N ALA A 66 12.28 -10.36 -4.28
CA ALA A 66 12.32 -10.76 -2.89
C ALA A 66 13.41 -10.02 -2.10
N GLU A 67 14.58 -9.74 -2.71
CA GLU A 67 15.64 -8.95 -2.09
C GLU A 67 15.17 -7.53 -1.71
N TYR A 68 14.46 -6.83 -2.60
CA TYR A 68 13.88 -5.52 -2.27
C TYR A 68 12.93 -5.59 -1.07
N LEU A 69 12.02 -6.57 -1.05
CA LEU A 69 11.05 -6.72 0.03
C LEU A 69 11.71 -7.10 1.35
N ASN A 70 12.72 -7.98 1.33
CA ASN A 70 13.51 -8.32 2.52
C ASN A 70 14.28 -7.11 3.04
N LYS A 71 14.86 -6.30 2.15
CA LYS A 71 15.55 -5.05 2.54
C LYS A 71 14.60 -4.05 3.18
N ILE A 72 13.38 -3.88 2.63
CA ILE A 72 12.33 -3.06 3.26
C ILE A 72 11.98 -3.61 4.64
N SER A 73 11.77 -4.92 4.78
CA SER A 73 11.49 -5.55 6.08
C SER A 73 12.60 -5.26 7.10
N GLN A 74 13.87 -5.35 6.71
CA GLN A 74 14.99 -5.07 7.57
C GLN A 74 15.00 -3.59 8.00
N LEU A 75 14.85 -2.67 7.05
CA LEU A 75 14.84 -1.23 7.32
C LEU A 75 13.66 -0.79 8.19
N ILE A 76 12.50 -1.46 8.12
CA ILE A 76 11.39 -1.24 9.06
C ILE A 76 11.84 -1.54 10.49
N LEU A 77 12.58 -2.62 10.71
CA LEU A 77 13.07 -2.98 12.04
C LEU A 77 14.20 -2.05 12.51
N GLU A 78 15.08 -1.63 11.60
CA GLU A 78 16.14 -0.66 11.92
C GLU A 78 15.60 0.73 12.29
N ASN A 79 14.48 1.13 11.69
CA ASN A 79 13.79 2.39 11.96
C ASN A 79 12.62 2.23 12.96
N SER A 80 12.61 1.16 13.76
CA SER A 80 11.45 0.82 14.60
C SER A 80 11.07 1.93 15.56
N ASP A 81 12.04 2.62 16.18
CA ASP A 81 11.77 3.64 17.19
C ASP A 81 11.01 4.83 16.59
N ALA A 82 11.37 5.27 15.39
CA ALA A 82 10.68 6.36 14.68
C ALA A 82 9.26 5.94 14.27
N LEU A 83 9.09 4.71 13.75
CA LEU A 83 7.78 4.19 13.36
C LEU A 83 6.86 3.97 14.57
N ILE A 84 7.40 3.49 15.69
CA ILE A 84 6.66 3.34 16.95
C ILE A 84 6.21 4.71 17.45
N ALA A 85 7.10 5.71 17.45
CA ALA A 85 6.75 7.07 17.87
C ALA A 85 5.65 7.65 16.97
N ALA A 86 5.76 7.50 15.65
CA ALA A 86 4.73 7.93 14.70
C ALA A 86 3.37 7.25 14.98
N GLU A 87 3.34 5.93 15.18
CA GLU A 87 2.10 5.21 15.52
C GLU A 87 1.48 5.68 16.85
N CYS A 88 2.29 6.03 17.84
CA CYS A 88 1.78 6.54 19.12
C CYS A 88 1.24 7.96 19.00
N GLU A 89 1.95 8.85 18.30
CA GLU A 89 1.59 10.26 18.11
C GLU A 89 0.33 10.41 17.26
N ASP A 90 0.27 9.67 16.16
CA ASP A 90 -0.71 9.85 15.08
C ASP A 90 -1.99 9.01 15.32
N ASN A 91 -1.84 7.73 15.68
CA ASN A 91 -2.99 6.88 16.00
C ASN A 91 -3.43 6.96 17.47
N GLY A 92 -2.57 7.42 18.38
CA GLY A 92 -2.85 7.46 19.83
C GLY A 92 -2.73 6.11 20.54
N LYS A 93 -2.17 5.08 19.89
CA LYS A 93 -2.04 3.75 20.51
C LYS A 93 -0.93 3.72 21.56
N PRO A 94 -1.04 2.85 22.59
CA PRO A 94 0.02 2.69 23.57
C PRO A 94 1.32 2.17 22.95
N LEU A 95 2.45 2.69 23.46
CA LEU A 95 3.81 2.32 23.06
C LEU A 95 4.02 0.80 22.98
N TRP A 96 3.55 0.06 23.98
CA TRP A 96 3.74 -1.38 24.03
C TRP A 96 3.06 -2.10 22.86
N LEU A 97 1.90 -1.62 22.41
CA LEU A 97 1.14 -2.24 21.32
C LEU A 97 1.86 -1.99 19.99
N ALA A 98 2.22 -0.72 19.72
CA ALA A 98 3.00 -0.37 18.54
C ALA A 98 4.32 -1.16 18.45
N LYS A 99 5.01 -1.29 19.59
CA LYS A 99 6.31 -1.99 19.68
C LYS A 99 6.22 -3.50 19.52
N THR A 100 5.20 -4.14 20.11
CA THR A 100 5.12 -5.60 20.18
C THR A 100 4.27 -6.22 19.07
N VAL A 101 3.38 -5.43 18.44
CA VAL A 101 2.47 -5.92 17.40
C VAL A 101 2.71 -5.20 16.08
N ASP A 102 2.45 -3.90 16.00
CA ASP A 102 2.32 -3.20 14.72
C ASP A 102 3.60 -3.21 13.88
N ILE A 103 4.72 -2.72 14.44
CA ILE A 103 5.98 -2.62 13.69
C ILE A 103 6.56 -4.01 13.35
N PRO A 104 6.61 -4.98 14.29
CA PRO A 104 7.03 -6.34 13.95
C PRO A 104 6.15 -7.00 12.88
N ARG A 105 4.82 -6.78 12.91
CA ARG A 105 3.91 -7.32 11.89
C ARG A 105 4.08 -6.64 10.55
N ALA A 106 4.35 -5.33 10.52
CA ALA A 106 4.62 -4.61 9.28
C ALA A 106 5.87 -5.13 8.57
N ALA A 107 6.97 -5.34 9.32
CA ALA A 107 8.18 -5.97 8.80
C ALA A 107 7.90 -7.41 8.35
N ALA A 108 7.22 -8.20 9.18
CA ALA A 108 6.92 -9.60 8.89
C ALA A 108 6.08 -9.79 7.61
N ASN A 109 5.19 -8.85 7.27
CA ASN A 109 4.44 -8.90 6.03
C ASN A 109 5.35 -8.87 4.80
N PHE A 110 6.29 -7.93 4.76
CA PHE A 110 7.26 -7.84 3.67
C PHE A 110 8.14 -9.09 3.59
N LYS A 111 8.70 -9.53 4.72
CA LYS A 111 9.51 -10.76 4.79
C LYS A 111 8.73 -11.98 4.31
N PHE A 112 7.51 -12.17 4.80
CA PHE A 112 6.66 -13.28 4.41
C PHE A 112 6.41 -13.30 2.90
N PHE A 113 6.03 -12.17 2.30
CA PHE A 113 5.75 -12.13 0.87
C PHE A 113 7.02 -12.20 -0.01
N ALA A 114 8.17 -11.76 0.50
CA ALA A 114 9.47 -11.97 -0.13
C ALA A 114 9.81 -13.46 -0.25
N GLU A 115 9.58 -14.22 0.83
CA GLU A 115 9.82 -15.67 0.86
C GLU A 115 8.75 -16.40 0.06
N ALA A 116 7.47 -16.09 0.30
CA ALA A 116 6.35 -16.80 -0.29
C ALA A 116 6.38 -16.78 -1.81
N ILE A 117 6.73 -15.65 -2.45
CA ILE A 117 6.72 -15.57 -3.91
C ILE A 117 7.69 -16.55 -4.59
N THR A 118 8.80 -16.91 -3.92
CA THR A 118 9.77 -17.88 -4.46
C THR A 118 9.24 -19.32 -4.49
N GLN A 119 8.11 -19.58 -3.81
CA GLN A 119 7.57 -20.92 -3.58
C GLN A 119 6.31 -21.22 -4.41
N PHE A 120 5.97 -20.39 -5.40
CA PHE A 120 4.80 -20.59 -6.26
C PHE A 120 5.17 -21.14 -7.65
N PRO A 121 5.26 -22.48 -7.82
CA PRO A 121 5.53 -23.07 -9.11
C PRO A 121 4.38 -22.85 -10.10
N SER A 122 4.73 -22.88 -11.39
CA SER A 122 3.78 -23.01 -12.49
C SER A 122 3.49 -24.49 -12.75
N GLU A 123 2.27 -24.82 -13.13
CA GLU A 123 1.86 -26.19 -13.42
C GLU A 123 1.87 -26.46 -14.93
N SER A 124 2.16 -27.70 -15.31
CA SER A 124 2.06 -28.15 -16.69
C SER A 124 1.43 -29.54 -16.80
N TYR A 125 0.70 -29.77 -17.88
CA TYR A 125 -0.09 -30.97 -18.13
C TYR A 125 0.12 -31.44 -19.57
N ALA A 126 0.52 -32.69 -19.76
CA ALA A 126 0.61 -33.31 -21.07
C ALA A 126 -0.80 -33.69 -21.56
N MET A 127 -1.09 -33.42 -22.84
CA MET A 127 -2.33 -33.84 -23.48
C MET A 127 -2.19 -35.24 -24.12
N SER A 128 -3.31 -35.83 -24.51
CA SER A 128 -3.31 -37.05 -25.34
C SER A 128 -2.83 -36.80 -26.78
N SER A 129 -2.91 -35.55 -27.25
CA SER A 129 -2.22 -35.04 -28.44
C SER A 129 -0.77 -34.62 -28.09
N PRO A 130 0.14 -34.41 -29.07
CA PRO A 130 1.52 -33.98 -28.80
C PRO A 130 1.59 -32.49 -28.40
N ALA A 131 0.95 -32.13 -27.30
CA ALA A 131 0.87 -30.77 -26.76
C ALA A 131 1.03 -30.77 -25.24
N ILE A 132 1.56 -29.67 -24.71
CA ILE A 132 1.70 -29.40 -23.26
C ILE A 132 0.93 -28.12 -22.96
N ASN A 133 0.04 -28.19 -21.98
CA ASN A 133 -0.61 -27.02 -21.39
C ASN A 133 0.16 -26.57 -20.16
N TYR A 134 0.35 -25.28 -19.96
CA TYR A 134 0.93 -24.73 -18.73
C TYR A 134 0.22 -23.45 -18.34
N THR A 135 0.24 -23.13 -17.04
CA THR A 135 -0.36 -21.91 -16.51
C THR A 135 0.72 -21.01 -15.91
N LEU A 136 0.66 -19.72 -16.24
CA LEU A 136 1.53 -18.71 -15.67
C LEU A 136 0.71 -17.72 -14.84
N ARG A 137 1.25 -17.31 -13.70
CA ARG A 137 0.70 -16.23 -12.90
C ARG A 137 1.40 -14.92 -13.29
N LYS A 138 0.68 -14.04 -13.98
CA LYS A 138 1.18 -12.71 -14.35
C LYS A 138 0.60 -11.64 -13.41
N PRO A 139 1.35 -10.58 -13.09
CA PRO A 139 0.79 -9.42 -12.40
C PRO A 139 -0.40 -8.86 -13.17
N VAL A 140 -1.33 -8.24 -12.44
CA VAL A 140 -2.51 -7.61 -13.04
C VAL A 140 -2.20 -6.22 -13.61
N GLY A 141 -1.05 -5.64 -13.27
CA GLY A 141 -0.64 -4.30 -13.66
C GLY A 141 -0.62 -3.38 -12.45
N ILE A 142 -1.25 -2.21 -12.55
CA ILE A 142 -1.31 -1.24 -11.45
C ILE A 142 -2.43 -1.62 -10.48
N VAL A 143 -2.12 -1.62 -9.18
CA VAL A 143 -3.07 -1.95 -8.10
C VAL A 143 -3.27 -0.74 -7.17
N GLY A 144 -4.53 -0.40 -6.90
CA GLY A 144 -4.90 0.59 -5.90
C GLY A 144 -5.02 -0.03 -4.51
N CYS A 145 -4.22 0.42 -3.55
CA CYS A 145 -4.21 -0.10 -2.18
C CYS A 145 -4.66 0.99 -1.20
N ILE A 146 -5.84 0.84 -0.60
CA ILE A 146 -6.42 1.83 0.31
C ILE A 146 -6.55 1.19 1.70
N SER A 147 -5.85 1.71 2.70
CA SER A 147 -5.81 1.17 4.07
C SER A 147 -6.56 2.03 5.09
N PRO A 148 -7.02 1.45 6.21
CA PRO A 148 -7.75 2.16 7.25
C PRO A 148 -6.77 2.76 8.29
N TRP A 149 -7.33 3.42 9.29
CA TRP A 149 -6.58 4.13 10.34
C TRP A 149 -6.31 3.31 11.60
N ASN A 150 -6.96 2.16 11.82
CA ASN A 150 -6.93 1.50 13.13
C ASN A 150 -5.63 0.73 13.42
N LEU A 151 -4.96 0.23 12.38
CA LEU A 151 -3.65 -0.42 12.44
C LEU A 151 -2.84 0.07 11.22
N PRO A 152 -2.44 1.35 11.20
CA PRO A 152 -2.00 2.08 10.01
C PRO A 152 -0.89 1.37 9.24
N LEU A 153 0.32 1.26 9.80
CA LEU A 153 1.43 0.64 9.08
C LEU A 153 1.22 -0.86 8.84
N TYR A 154 0.67 -1.56 9.83
CA TYR A 154 0.43 -2.99 9.71
C TYR A 154 -0.54 -3.30 8.54
N LEU A 155 -1.74 -2.73 8.53
CA LEU A 155 -2.70 -3.01 7.46
C LEU A 155 -2.29 -2.39 6.12
N PHE A 156 -1.51 -1.31 6.13
CA PHE A 156 -0.93 -0.75 4.92
C PHE A 156 0.04 -1.74 4.25
N THR A 157 1.01 -2.26 5.01
CA THR A 157 1.96 -3.26 4.51
C THR A 157 1.29 -4.58 4.11
N TRP A 158 0.20 -4.98 4.80
CA TRP A 158 -0.61 -6.15 4.43
C TRP A 158 -1.19 -6.05 3.01
N LYS A 159 -1.41 -4.82 2.51
CA LYS A 159 -1.92 -4.60 1.16
C LYS A 159 -0.82 -4.47 0.12
N ILE A 160 0.20 -3.66 0.41
CA ILE A 160 1.21 -3.32 -0.61
C ILE A 160 2.23 -4.45 -0.80
N ALA A 161 2.64 -5.15 0.26
CA ALA A 161 3.65 -6.21 0.17
C ALA A 161 3.26 -7.35 -0.80
N PRO A 162 2.06 -7.96 -0.74
CA PRO A 162 1.68 -8.99 -1.70
C PRO A 162 1.53 -8.46 -3.14
N ALA A 163 1.06 -7.21 -3.31
CA ALA A 163 0.93 -6.61 -4.63
C ALA A 163 2.30 -6.39 -5.28
N LEU A 164 3.24 -5.81 -4.54
CA LEU A 164 4.62 -5.60 -4.95
C LEU A 164 5.31 -6.92 -5.26
N ALA A 165 5.20 -7.91 -4.36
CA ALA A 165 5.76 -9.24 -4.56
C ALA A 165 5.30 -9.80 -5.91
N ALA A 166 3.99 -9.85 -6.15
CA ALA A 166 3.40 -10.41 -7.36
C ALA A 166 3.76 -9.66 -8.67
N GLY A 167 4.58 -8.61 -8.62
CA GLY A 167 5.08 -7.87 -9.79
C GLY A 167 4.17 -6.72 -10.22
N ASN A 168 3.30 -6.24 -9.34
CA ASN A 168 2.43 -5.10 -9.59
C ASN A 168 3.09 -3.82 -9.11
N CYS A 169 2.93 -2.73 -9.85
CA CYS A 169 3.12 -1.38 -9.32
C CYS A 169 1.89 -0.98 -8.49
N VAL A 170 2.10 -0.19 -7.45
CA VAL A 170 1.08 0.14 -6.46
C VAL A 170 0.85 1.64 -6.40
N ILE A 171 -0.42 2.04 -6.46
CA ILE A 171 -0.90 3.37 -6.06
C ILE A 171 -1.56 3.20 -4.70
N ALA A 172 -0.95 3.75 -3.66
CA ALA A 172 -1.32 3.51 -2.29
C ALA A 172 -1.93 4.78 -1.66
N LYS A 173 -3.00 4.61 -0.89
CA LYS A 173 -3.61 5.67 -0.08
C LYS A 173 -3.77 5.19 1.37
N PRO A 174 -2.91 5.60 2.30
CA PRO A 174 -3.15 5.40 3.72
C PRO A 174 -4.36 6.23 4.17
N SER A 175 -4.89 6.01 5.37
CA SER A 175 -5.91 6.90 5.90
C SER A 175 -5.32 8.28 6.20
N GLU A 176 -6.05 9.31 5.83
CA GLU A 176 -5.84 10.71 6.15
C GLU A 176 -5.85 11.01 7.66
N VAL A 177 -6.36 10.08 8.47
CA VAL A 177 -6.42 10.21 9.94
C VAL A 177 -5.13 9.72 10.62
N THR A 178 -4.38 8.83 9.96
CA THR A 178 -3.14 8.27 10.52
C THR A 178 -2.08 8.01 9.43
N PRO A 179 -1.61 9.05 8.73
CA PRO A 179 -0.72 8.90 7.59
C PRO A 179 0.76 8.80 7.97
N TYR A 180 1.17 9.16 9.17
CA TYR A 180 2.56 9.47 9.48
C TYR A 180 3.50 8.28 9.36
N SER A 181 3.13 7.12 9.91
CA SER A 181 3.96 5.90 9.79
C SER A 181 4.09 5.41 8.34
N SER A 182 3.05 5.61 7.52
CA SER A 182 3.09 5.28 6.09
C SER A 182 3.96 6.25 5.26
N PHE A 183 4.02 7.53 5.67
CA PHE A 183 4.97 8.49 5.12
C PHE A 183 6.42 8.07 5.43
N LEU A 184 6.73 7.69 6.67
CA LEU A 184 8.07 7.19 7.03
C LEU A 184 8.44 5.91 6.27
N LEU A 185 7.45 5.05 5.96
CA LEU A 185 7.69 3.88 5.11
C LEU A 185 8.16 4.27 3.71
N SER A 186 7.75 5.43 3.18
CA SER A 186 8.20 5.88 1.87
C SER A 186 9.69 6.24 1.84
N GLU A 187 10.20 6.83 2.92
CA GLU A 187 11.65 7.07 3.12
C GLU A 187 12.41 5.75 3.20
N ILE A 188 11.84 4.77 3.92
CA ILE A 188 12.39 3.40 3.98
C ILE A 188 12.43 2.77 2.58
N CYS A 189 11.38 2.90 1.77
CA CYS A 189 11.37 2.38 0.40
C CYS A 189 12.42 3.07 -0.49
N GLN A 190 12.63 4.38 -0.31
CA GLN A 190 13.70 5.10 -0.99
C GLN A 190 15.09 4.58 -0.57
N GLN A 191 15.34 4.39 0.74
CA GLN A 191 16.59 3.83 1.27
C GLN A 191 16.79 2.36 0.83
N ALA A 192 15.71 1.60 0.69
CA ALA A 192 15.74 0.26 0.15
C ALA A 192 16.20 0.25 -1.32
N GLY A 193 16.08 1.37 -2.03
CA GLY A 193 16.34 1.47 -3.46
C GLY A 193 15.24 0.84 -4.29
N LEU A 194 14.00 0.81 -3.78
CA LEU A 194 12.85 0.34 -4.54
C LEU A 194 12.77 1.14 -5.85
N PRO A 195 12.63 0.49 -7.03
CA PRO A 195 12.67 1.22 -8.29
C PRO A 195 11.60 2.31 -8.38
N GLU A 196 11.96 3.44 -8.98
CA GLU A 196 11.07 4.60 -9.15
C GLU A 196 9.74 4.17 -9.79
N GLY A 197 8.63 4.63 -9.22
CA GLY A 197 7.27 4.37 -9.71
C GLY A 197 6.69 3.01 -9.32
N VAL A 198 7.46 2.10 -8.70
CA VAL A 198 6.95 0.79 -8.25
C VAL A 198 5.94 0.93 -7.10
N LEU A 199 6.22 1.82 -6.15
CA LEU A 199 5.26 2.26 -5.14
C LEU A 199 5.09 3.77 -5.30
N ASN A 200 3.84 4.21 -5.35
CA ASN A 200 3.48 5.62 -5.25
C ASN A 200 2.46 5.76 -4.12
N LEU A 201 2.69 6.66 -3.19
CA LEU A 201 1.88 6.88 -2.00
C LEU A 201 1.31 8.30 -2.05
N LEU A 202 -0.02 8.38 -2.10
CA LEU A 202 -0.77 9.64 -2.15
C LEU A 202 -1.57 9.81 -0.86
N HIS A 203 -1.58 11.02 -0.32
CA HIS A 203 -2.34 11.38 0.87
C HIS A 203 -3.62 12.16 0.51
N GLY A 204 -4.61 12.14 1.40
CA GLY A 204 -5.86 12.88 1.22
C GLY A 204 -7.11 12.05 1.50
N GLU A 205 -8.28 12.65 1.39
CA GLU A 205 -9.53 12.08 1.86
C GLU A 205 -10.08 10.92 1.01
N GLY A 206 -10.91 10.07 1.61
CA GLY A 206 -11.55 8.96 0.91
C GLY A 206 -12.50 9.38 -0.22
N ASN A 207 -13.23 10.48 -0.04
CA ASN A 207 -14.21 11.01 -1.00
C ASN A 207 -13.56 11.72 -2.21
N THR A 208 -12.30 12.16 -2.09
CA THR A 208 -11.51 12.81 -3.12
C THR A 208 -10.53 11.82 -3.77
N ILE A 209 -9.29 11.76 -3.29
CA ILE A 209 -8.22 10.96 -3.90
C ILE A 209 -8.54 9.46 -3.82
N GLY A 210 -9.16 8.99 -2.73
CA GLY A 210 -9.58 7.59 -2.60
C GLY A 210 -10.58 7.17 -3.69
N ARG A 211 -11.59 8.01 -3.95
CA ARG A 211 -12.57 7.79 -5.03
C ARG A 211 -11.91 7.86 -6.40
N ALA A 212 -11.00 8.81 -6.62
CA ALA A 212 -10.28 8.94 -7.89
C ALA A 212 -9.45 7.68 -8.22
N ILE A 213 -8.71 7.14 -7.24
CA ILE A 213 -7.97 5.87 -7.38
C ILE A 213 -8.92 4.72 -7.80
N VAL A 214 -10.08 4.60 -7.16
CA VAL A 214 -11.04 3.52 -7.47
C VAL A 214 -11.62 3.67 -8.89
N ALA A 215 -11.86 4.90 -9.34
CA ALA A 215 -12.44 5.21 -10.65
C ALA A 215 -11.42 5.14 -11.80
N HIS A 216 -10.11 5.21 -11.52
CA HIS A 216 -9.10 5.38 -12.56
C HIS A 216 -8.94 4.15 -13.47
N GLU A 217 -9.05 4.31 -14.80
CA GLU A 217 -9.11 3.21 -15.77
C GLU A 217 -7.83 2.36 -15.86
N LYS A 218 -6.67 2.96 -15.58
CA LYS A 218 -5.37 2.27 -15.60
C LYS A 218 -5.16 1.34 -14.40
N ILE A 219 -5.87 1.56 -13.30
CA ILE A 219 -5.79 0.71 -12.10
C ILE A 219 -6.64 -0.55 -12.34
N LYS A 220 -6.05 -1.74 -12.25
CA LYS A 220 -6.69 -3.01 -12.64
C LYS A 220 -7.25 -3.82 -11.48
N ALA A 221 -6.82 -3.51 -10.26
CA ALA A 221 -7.37 -4.10 -9.05
C ALA A 221 -7.40 -3.09 -7.90
N ILE A 222 -8.36 -3.26 -6.99
CA ILE A 222 -8.47 -2.48 -5.76
C ILE A 222 -8.40 -3.43 -4.57
N SER A 223 -7.49 -3.16 -3.64
CA SER A 223 -7.46 -3.74 -2.30
C SER A 223 -7.87 -2.67 -1.30
N PHE A 224 -9.01 -2.88 -0.64
CA PHE A 224 -9.58 -1.94 0.32
C PHE A 224 -9.81 -2.62 1.67
N THR A 225 -9.55 -1.90 2.75
CA THR A 225 -10.01 -2.27 4.08
C THR A 225 -10.67 -1.06 4.72
N GLY A 226 -11.88 -1.24 5.25
CA GLY A 226 -12.62 -0.16 5.89
C GLY A 226 -14.10 -0.48 6.07
N GLY A 227 -14.95 0.56 6.08
CA GLY A 227 -16.37 0.40 6.34
C GLY A 227 -17.14 -0.30 5.21
N THR A 228 -18.18 -1.07 5.56
CA THR A 228 -19.03 -1.80 4.59
C THR A 228 -19.70 -0.89 3.58
N VAL A 229 -20.16 0.30 4.00
CA VAL A 229 -20.77 1.31 3.12
C VAL A 229 -19.79 1.77 2.04
N THR A 230 -18.55 2.09 2.42
CA THR A 230 -17.49 2.45 1.48
C THR A 230 -17.13 1.28 0.57
N GLY A 231 -17.06 0.05 1.11
CA GLY A 231 -16.85 -1.16 0.31
C GLY A 231 -17.91 -1.35 -0.79
N GLN A 232 -19.18 -1.11 -0.48
CA GLN A 232 -20.28 -1.15 -1.46
C GLN A 232 -20.13 -0.07 -2.54
N GLN A 233 -19.71 1.14 -2.16
CA GLN A 233 -19.44 2.22 -3.11
C GLN A 233 -18.28 1.86 -4.05
N ILE A 234 -17.19 1.32 -3.50
CA ILE A 234 -16.03 0.86 -4.27
C ILE A 234 -16.45 -0.22 -5.26
N ALA A 235 -17.21 -1.22 -4.82
CA ALA A 235 -17.70 -2.29 -5.69
C ALA A 235 -18.56 -1.74 -6.84
N SER A 236 -19.46 -0.79 -6.55
CA SER A 236 -20.31 -0.15 -7.56
C SER A 236 -19.51 0.61 -8.61
N ILE A 237 -18.45 1.32 -8.21
CA ILE A 237 -17.58 2.08 -9.13
C ILE A 237 -16.72 1.12 -9.97
N ALA A 238 -16.20 0.07 -9.34
CA ALA A 238 -15.26 -0.85 -9.97
C ALA A 238 -15.91 -1.84 -10.95
N ALA A 239 -17.18 -2.22 -10.72
CA ALA A 239 -17.86 -3.27 -11.48
C ALA A 239 -17.96 -3.00 -12.99
N PRO A 240 -18.35 -1.79 -13.48
CA PRO A 240 -18.40 -1.50 -14.91
C PRO A 240 -17.06 -1.63 -15.65
N MET A 241 -15.95 -1.51 -14.91
CA MET A 241 -14.58 -1.63 -15.44
C MET A 241 -13.99 -3.04 -15.26
N PHE A 242 -14.74 -3.97 -14.66
CA PHE A 242 -14.29 -5.33 -14.35
C PHE A 242 -12.96 -5.38 -13.56
N LYS A 243 -12.73 -4.41 -12.67
CA LYS A 243 -11.54 -4.44 -11.81
C LYS A 243 -11.64 -5.60 -10.82
N LYS A 244 -10.51 -6.23 -10.51
CA LYS A 244 -10.46 -7.20 -9.41
C LYS A 244 -10.62 -6.47 -8.07
N LEU A 245 -11.36 -7.07 -7.14
CA LEU A 245 -11.64 -6.48 -5.83
C LEU A 245 -11.20 -7.42 -4.71
N SER A 246 -10.52 -6.87 -3.71
CA SER A 246 -10.30 -7.48 -2.40
C SER A 246 -10.81 -6.52 -1.35
N LEU A 247 -11.92 -6.87 -0.68
CA LEU A 247 -12.62 -6.01 0.26
C LEU A 247 -12.64 -6.66 1.65
N GLU A 248 -11.87 -6.09 2.59
CA GLU A 248 -11.90 -6.46 4.00
C GLU A 248 -12.77 -5.45 4.75
N LEU A 249 -13.94 -5.88 5.22
CA LEU A 249 -14.98 -4.98 5.73
C LEU A 249 -15.24 -5.20 7.23
N GLY A 250 -16.22 -4.49 7.78
CA GLY A 250 -16.60 -4.65 9.18
C GLY A 250 -17.10 -6.07 9.49
N GLY A 251 -16.82 -6.54 10.70
CA GLY A 251 -17.28 -7.84 11.20
C GLY A 251 -17.91 -7.72 12.59
N LYS A 252 -18.81 -8.64 12.92
CA LYS A 252 -19.35 -8.83 14.28
C LYS A 252 -19.03 -10.25 14.75
N ASN A 253 -17.75 -10.49 15.02
CA ASN A 253 -17.23 -11.82 15.30
C ASN A 253 -17.69 -12.31 16.68
N ALA A 254 -18.20 -13.54 16.76
CA ALA A 254 -18.63 -14.16 18.00
C ALA A 254 -17.47 -14.89 18.69
N THR A 255 -17.38 -14.76 20.01
CA THR A 255 -16.56 -15.63 20.87
C THR A 255 -17.53 -16.51 21.66
N ILE A 256 -17.58 -17.80 21.32
CA ILE A 256 -18.46 -18.77 21.99
C ILE A 256 -17.67 -19.39 23.14
N VAL A 257 -18.25 -19.35 24.33
CA VAL A 257 -17.69 -19.91 25.57
C VAL A 257 -18.46 -21.18 25.92
#